data_AF-A0A9R0RWD1-F1
#
_entry.id   AF-A0A9R0RWD1-F1
#
_cell.length_a   1.000
_cell.length_b   1.000
_cell.length_c   1.000
_cell.angle_alpha   90.00
_cell.angle_beta   90.00
_cell.angle_gamma   90.00
#
_symmetry.space_group_name_H-M   'P 1'
#
loop_
_entity.id
_entity.type
_entity.pdbx_description
1 polymer ?
#
loop_
_entity_poly.entity_id
_entity_poly.type
_entity_poly.pdbx_seq_one_letter_code
_entity_poly.pdbx_strand_id
1 'polypeptide(L)'
;MNMNYGSMGPGAMVRCRQCSSSITAMPGARAVQCMQCSCVTRVSGRGRQQHGYGQGYGGNGGGMLMPPMRPTPAFGGGRGKKRAVLIGIKYTNRRSCELRGPINDVKCMRYLLTERFGFPNDCVLILTDEERNPCRQPTKDNIRMAMHWLVQGCSYGDSLVFQFSGLGAQVPDDDGDELDGMDEALCPVDSFQQGPILDDEINEAIVRPLVHGVKLHAIVDACHSATVLDLPYQCTVSKQSGAGGGGTSAL
;
A
#
# COMPACT_ATOMS: atom_id res chain seq x y z
N MET A 1 -22.85 25.06 28.02
CA MET A 1 -21.64 24.22 28.01
C MET A 1 -20.72 24.70 26.90
N ASN A 2 -19.57 25.28 27.24
CA ASN A 2 -18.56 25.69 26.25
C ASN A 2 -17.88 24.44 25.68
N MET A 3 -18.05 24.16 24.39
CA MET A 3 -17.28 23.13 23.71
C MET A 3 -15.87 23.68 23.46
N ASN A 4 -14.92 23.11 24.18
CA ASN A 4 -13.50 23.39 24.07
C ASN A 4 -13.01 22.84 22.72
N TYR A 5 -12.87 23.68 21.71
CA TYR A 5 -12.13 23.33 20.51
C TYR A 5 -10.65 23.15 20.92
N GLY A 6 -10.20 21.90 20.97
CA GLY A 6 -8.79 21.58 21.20
C GLY A 6 -7.93 22.36 20.22
N SER A 7 -7.10 23.25 20.75
CA SER A 7 -6.10 24.00 19.99
C SER A 7 -5.14 23.00 19.34
N MET A 8 -5.32 22.75 18.04
CA MET A 8 -4.33 22.07 17.21
C MET A 8 -3.10 22.97 17.15
N GLY A 9 -1.97 22.50 17.69
CA GLY A 9 -0.70 23.24 17.65
C GLY A 9 -0.29 23.61 16.23
N PRO A 10 0.57 24.64 16.04
CA PRO A 10 0.95 25.10 14.71
C PRO A 10 1.66 23.97 13.94
N GLY A 11 1.14 23.66 12.75
CA GLY A 11 1.74 22.67 11.85
C GLY A 11 3.18 23.05 11.47
N ALA A 12 4.03 22.05 11.24
CA ALA A 12 5.42 22.28 10.85
C ALA A 12 5.48 22.81 9.41
N MET A 13 6.29 23.84 9.14
CA MET A 13 6.48 24.35 7.78
C MET A 13 7.58 23.55 7.08
N VAL A 14 7.23 22.91 5.96
CA VAL A 14 8.13 22.10 5.12
C VAL A 14 8.24 22.73 3.73
N ARG A 15 9.43 22.77 3.15
CA ARG A 15 9.60 23.26 1.77
C ARG A 15 9.54 22.09 0.79
N CYS A 16 8.73 22.23 -0.25
CA CYS A 16 8.70 21.29 -1.37
C CYS A 16 10.10 21.16 -1.98
N ARG A 17 10.59 19.93 -2.12
CA ARG A 17 11.93 19.66 -2.69
C ARG A 17 12.05 20.10 -4.15
N GLN A 18 10.96 20.04 -4.92
CA GLN A 18 10.99 20.32 -6.36
C GLN A 18 10.81 21.81 -6.68
N CYS A 19 9.81 22.47 -6.08
CA CYS A 19 9.46 23.86 -6.41
C CYS A 19 9.71 24.86 -5.30
N SER A 20 10.32 24.43 -4.17
CA SER A 20 10.62 25.26 -2.99
C SER A 20 9.43 25.95 -2.33
N SER A 21 8.19 25.63 -2.76
CA SER A 21 6.97 26.16 -2.15
C SER A 21 6.86 25.74 -0.70
N SER A 22 6.44 26.67 0.18
CA SER A 22 6.24 26.36 1.60
C SER A 22 4.89 25.67 1.81
N ILE A 23 4.92 24.54 2.50
CA ILE A 23 3.76 23.67 2.76
C ILE A 23 3.63 23.52 4.27
N THR A 24 2.41 23.68 4.79
CA THR A 24 2.11 23.41 6.19
C THR A 24 1.83 21.92 6.37
N ALA A 25 2.68 21.22 7.10
CA ALA A 25 2.45 19.84 7.51
C ALA A 25 1.55 19.78 8.75
N MET A 26 0.50 18.98 8.67
CA MET A 26 -0.38 18.72 9.82
C MET A 26 0.39 17.99 10.93
N PRO A 27 0.08 18.25 12.22
CA PRO A 27 0.71 17.53 13.32
C PRO A 27 0.62 16.01 13.14
N GLY A 28 1.74 15.30 13.20
CA GLY A 28 1.81 13.84 13.04
C GLY A 28 1.89 13.33 11.59
N ALA A 29 1.87 14.22 10.57
CA ALA A 29 2.13 13.81 9.19
C ALA A 29 3.58 13.36 9.01
N ARG A 30 3.80 12.16 8.44
CA ARG A 30 5.14 11.65 8.07
C ARG A 30 5.64 12.25 6.74
N ALA A 31 4.73 12.59 5.83
CA ALA A 31 5.02 13.21 4.55
C ALA A 31 3.91 14.18 4.14
N VAL A 32 4.20 15.11 3.23
CA VAL A 32 3.26 16.10 2.65
C VAL A 32 3.35 16.12 1.14
N GLN A 33 2.22 16.31 0.45
CA GLN A 33 2.19 16.45 -1.01
C GLN A 33 2.03 17.91 -1.44
N CYS A 34 2.93 18.37 -2.31
CA CYS A 34 2.94 19.75 -2.80
C CYS A 34 1.76 20.03 -3.74
N MET A 35 0.96 21.06 -3.45
CA MET A 35 -0.15 21.46 -4.33
C MET A 35 0.29 22.03 -5.69
N GLN A 36 1.54 22.50 -5.82
CA GLN A 36 2.02 23.15 -7.03
C GLN A 36 2.59 22.16 -8.06
N CYS A 37 3.28 21.12 -7.60
CA CYS A 37 3.96 20.18 -8.48
C CYS A 37 3.70 18.70 -8.14
N SER A 38 2.80 18.43 -7.22
CA SER A 38 2.41 17.08 -6.74
C SER A 38 3.55 16.25 -6.13
N CYS A 39 4.76 16.79 -6.03
CA CYS A 39 5.90 16.17 -5.36
C CYS A 39 5.61 15.94 -3.88
N VAL A 40 5.94 14.77 -3.37
CA VAL A 40 5.82 14.42 -1.96
C VAL A 40 7.14 14.70 -1.24
N THR A 41 7.07 15.20 0.00
CA THR A 41 8.24 15.53 0.82
C THR A 41 8.03 15.01 2.25
N ARG A 42 8.99 14.25 2.81
CA ARG A 42 8.95 13.80 4.21
C ARG A 42 9.00 15.00 5.17
N VAL A 43 8.25 14.89 6.26
CA VAL A 43 8.22 15.90 7.34
C VAL A 43 9.28 15.46 8.34
N SER A 44 10.48 16.03 8.26
CA SER A 44 11.60 15.67 9.12
C SER A 44 11.23 15.75 10.61
N GLY A 45 11.08 14.60 11.26
CA GLY A 45 10.95 14.46 12.71
C GLY A 45 12.33 14.39 13.37
N ARG A 46 12.49 15.08 14.51
CA ARG A 46 13.69 14.94 15.37
C ARG A 46 13.96 13.45 15.62
N GLY A 47 15.21 13.06 15.39
CA GLY A 47 15.65 11.67 15.25
C GLY A 47 15.20 10.70 16.33
N ARG A 48 14.99 9.46 15.90
CA ARG A 48 14.98 8.31 16.80
C ARG A 48 16.32 7.57 16.69
N GLN A 49 16.80 7.23 17.88
CA GLN A 49 18.12 6.72 18.19
C GLN A 49 18.46 5.48 17.37
N GLN A 50 19.62 5.58 16.74
CA GLN A 50 20.47 4.51 16.27
C GLN A 50 20.62 3.44 17.39
N HIS A 51 19.81 2.39 17.34
CA HIS A 51 20.06 1.18 18.13
C HIS A 51 21.04 0.32 17.34
N GLY A 52 22.32 0.58 17.58
CA GLY A 52 23.39 -0.29 17.15
C GLY A 52 23.29 -1.66 17.83
N TYR A 53 23.32 -2.72 17.02
CA TYR A 53 23.73 -4.04 17.46
C TYR A 53 24.96 -4.43 16.64
N GLY A 54 26.12 -4.34 17.29
CA GLY A 54 27.36 -4.92 16.81
C GLY A 54 27.61 -6.31 17.40
N GLN A 55 28.48 -7.05 16.71
CA GLN A 55 29.17 -8.31 17.06
C GLN A 55 28.30 -9.59 17.01
N GLY A 56 28.66 -10.68 16.31
CA GLY A 56 29.86 -11.07 15.57
C GLY A 56 30.19 -12.54 15.87
N TYR A 57 30.28 -13.42 14.85
CA TYR A 57 30.99 -14.72 14.81
C TYR A 57 31.04 -15.12 13.32
N GLY A 58 32.18 -15.40 12.67
CA GLY A 58 33.10 -16.50 12.95
C GLY A 58 32.75 -17.67 12.01
N GLY A 59 33.57 -17.92 10.99
CA GLY A 59 33.24 -18.72 9.80
C GLY A 59 33.18 -20.25 9.96
N ASN A 60 32.71 -20.94 8.92
CA ASN A 60 33.44 -21.95 8.14
C ASN A 60 32.53 -22.54 7.04
N GLY A 61 33.14 -22.97 5.93
CA GLY A 61 32.45 -23.53 4.77
C GLY A 61 31.78 -24.88 5.00
N GLY A 62 30.80 -25.17 4.13
CA GLY A 62 30.13 -26.46 4.02
C GLY A 62 28.90 -26.34 3.12
N GLY A 63 28.97 -26.90 1.92
CA GLY A 63 27.87 -26.89 0.96
C GLY A 63 26.61 -27.50 1.55
N MET A 64 25.47 -26.80 1.40
CA MET A 64 24.17 -27.35 1.73
C MET A 64 23.32 -27.50 0.47
N LEU A 65 22.96 -28.76 0.25
CA LEU A 65 22.06 -29.27 -0.77
C LEU A 65 20.70 -28.56 -0.66
N MET A 66 20.15 -28.17 -1.82
CA MET A 66 18.81 -27.61 -1.94
C MET A 66 17.78 -28.55 -1.28
N PRO A 67 16.90 -28.05 -0.38
CA PRO A 67 15.82 -28.87 0.15
C PRO A 67 14.83 -29.21 -0.97
N PRO A 68 14.24 -30.42 -0.98
CA PRO A 68 13.25 -30.78 -1.98
C PRO A 68 12.04 -29.84 -1.87
N MET A 69 11.61 -29.29 -3.01
CA MET A 69 10.39 -28.48 -3.10
C MET A 69 9.22 -29.28 -2.52
N ARG A 70 8.64 -28.78 -1.44
CA ARG A 70 7.38 -29.33 -0.91
C ARG A 70 6.29 -29.11 -1.96
N PRO A 71 5.35 -30.07 -2.14
CA PRO A 71 4.22 -29.89 -3.02
C PRO A 71 3.48 -28.60 -2.63
N THR A 72 3.20 -27.76 -3.64
CA THR A 72 2.30 -26.62 -3.50
C THR A 72 1.02 -27.11 -2.85
N PRO A 73 0.57 -26.53 -1.72
CA PRO A 73 -0.75 -26.86 -1.21
C PRO A 73 -1.74 -26.50 -2.31
N ALA A 74 -2.50 -27.50 -2.76
CA ALA A 74 -3.64 -27.31 -3.64
C ALA A 74 -4.48 -26.12 -3.13
N PHE A 75 -5.19 -25.43 -4.02
CA PHE A 75 -6.22 -24.43 -3.68
C PHE A 75 -7.36 -25.11 -2.90
N GLY A 76 -7.07 -25.59 -1.69
CA GLY A 76 -8.03 -26.16 -0.77
C GLY A 76 -8.96 -25.03 -0.37
N GLY A 77 -10.25 -25.25 -0.57
CA GLY A 77 -11.31 -24.38 -0.06
C GLY A 77 -11.20 -24.27 1.45
N GLY A 78 -10.39 -23.30 1.91
CA GLY A 78 -10.27 -22.97 3.31
C GLY A 78 -11.62 -22.44 3.78
N ARG A 79 -12.14 -23.03 4.86
CA ARG A 79 -13.32 -22.53 5.58
C ARG A 79 -13.01 -21.25 6.39
N GLY A 80 -12.02 -20.47 5.96
CA GLY A 80 -11.62 -19.21 6.59
C GLY A 80 -12.49 -18.06 6.11
N LYS A 81 -12.48 -16.96 6.87
CA LYS A 81 -13.21 -15.74 6.54
C LYS A 81 -12.62 -15.10 5.29
N LYS A 82 -13.49 -14.52 4.48
CA LYS A 82 -13.13 -13.79 3.28
C LYS A 82 -13.49 -12.32 3.46
N ARG A 83 -12.50 -11.43 3.43
CA ARG A 83 -12.72 -9.98 3.53
C ARG A 83 -11.93 -9.24 2.47
N ALA A 84 -12.51 -8.18 1.94
CA ALA A 84 -11.86 -7.36 0.93
C ALA A 84 -12.03 -5.87 1.25
N VAL A 85 -10.99 -5.09 0.98
CA VAL A 85 -11.03 -3.63 0.91
C VAL A 85 -10.68 -3.22 -0.51
N LEU A 86 -11.60 -2.51 -1.17
CA LEU A 86 -11.44 -2.05 -2.55
C LEU A 86 -11.50 -0.53 -2.57
N ILE A 87 -10.42 0.10 -3.05
CA ILE A 87 -10.27 1.56 -3.05
C ILE A 87 -10.08 2.01 -4.49
N GLY A 88 -10.90 2.96 -4.93
CA GLY A 88 -10.82 3.53 -6.27
C GLY A 88 -10.99 5.04 -6.20
N ILE A 89 -9.96 5.79 -6.59
CA ILE A 89 -9.96 7.25 -6.46
C ILE A 89 -9.82 7.91 -7.82
N LYS A 90 -10.83 8.70 -8.20
CA LYS A 90 -10.85 9.45 -9.46
C LYS A 90 -10.22 10.84 -9.33
N TYR A 91 -10.18 11.42 -8.13
CA TYR A 91 -9.73 12.78 -7.85
C TYR A 91 -10.59 13.84 -8.56
N THR A 92 -11.91 13.62 -8.65
CA THR A 92 -12.87 14.49 -9.37
C THR A 92 -12.80 15.97 -9.01
N ASN A 93 -12.42 16.29 -7.78
CA ASN A 93 -12.28 17.66 -7.31
C ASN A 93 -10.98 18.36 -7.76
N ARG A 94 -10.14 17.70 -8.59
CA ARG A 94 -8.84 18.22 -9.04
C ARG A 94 -8.57 17.91 -10.52
N ARG A 95 -8.79 18.92 -11.37
CA ARG A 95 -8.65 18.78 -12.84
C ARG A 95 -7.27 18.35 -13.33
N SER A 96 -6.19 18.64 -12.60
CA SER A 96 -4.82 18.32 -13.03
C SER A 96 -4.44 16.85 -12.85
N CYS A 97 -5.23 16.07 -12.09
CA CYS A 97 -4.90 14.68 -11.76
C CYS A 97 -6.13 13.76 -11.76
N GLU A 98 -7.19 14.14 -12.48
CA GLU A 98 -8.41 13.34 -12.58
C GLU A 98 -8.17 12.08 -13.42
N LEU A 99 -8.54 10.91 -12.89
CA LEU A 99 -8.45 9.62 -13.55
C LEU A 99 -9.82 9.18 -14.11
N ARG A 100 -9.87 8.10 -14.90
CA ARG A 100 -11.15 7.56 -15.43
C ARG A 100 -11.38 6.09 -15.12
N GLY A 101 -10.32 5.31 -14.88
CA GLY A 101 -10.35 3.86 -14.64
C GLY A 101 -10.75 3.40 -13.22
N PRO A 102 -10.29 4.05 -12.13
CA PRO A 102 -10.33 3.45 -10.79
C PRO A 102 -11.68 2.93 -10.30
N ILE A 103 -12.76 3.65 -10.61
CA ILE A 103 -14.12 3.26 -10.23
C ILE A 103 -14.56 1.99 -10.96
N ASN A 104 -14.18 1.84 -12.23
CA ASN A 104 -14.46 0.64 -12.99
C ASN A 104 -13.66 -0.55 -12.45
N ASP A 105 -12.39 -0.34 -12.10
CA ASP A 105 -11.52 -1.39 -11.57
C ASP A 105 -12.09 -1.98 -10.28
N VAL A 106 -12.55 -1.13 -9.36
CA VAL A 106 -13.24 -1.54 -8.13
C VAL A 106 -14.52 -2.31 -8.42
N LYS A 107 -15.33 -1.90 -9.40
CA LYS A 107 -16.55 -2.60 -9.80
C LYS A 107 -16.24 -3.99 -10.35
N CYS A 108 -15.25 -4.10 -11.24
CA CYS A 108 -14.81 -5.37 -11.80
C CYS A 108 -14.26 -6.29 -10.71
N MET A 109 -13.44 -5.77 -9.79
CA MET A 109 -12.87 -6.56 -8.69
C MET A 109 -13.97 -7.03 -7.73
N ARG A 110 -14.93 -6.16 -7.37
CA ARG A 110 -16.07 -6.54 -6.55
C ARG A 110 -16.83 -7.71 -7.18
N TYR A 111 -17.19 -7.58 -8.46
CA TYR A 111 -17.91 -8.62 -9.20
C TYR A 111 -17.11 -9.94 -9.22
N LEU A 112 -15.82 -9.89 -9.50
CA LEU A 112 -14.95 -11.06 -9.50
C LEU A 112 -14.93 -11.74 -8.12
N LEU A 113 -14.77 -10.97 -7.05
CA LEU A 113 -14.68 -11.48 -5.69
C LEU A 113 -16.00 -12.11 -5.22
N THR A 114 -17.15 -11.46 -5.47
CA THR A 114 -18.45 -11.97 -5.03
C THR A 114 -18.91 -13.15 -5.88
N GLU A 115 -18.86 -13.03 -7.21
CA GLU A 115 -19.47 -14.01 -8.12
C GLU A 115 -18.59 -15.23 -8.37
N ARG A 116 -17.26 -15.08 -8.32
CA ARG A 116 -16.33 -16.16 -8.69
C ARG A 116 -15.56 -16.71 -7.49
N PHE A 117 -15.20 -15.86 -6.54
CA PHE A 117 -14.43 -16.25 -5.37
C PHE A 117 -15.24 -16.38 -4.09
N GLY A 118 -16.54 -16.10 -4.11
CA GLY A 118 -17.46 -16.31 -2.99
C GLY A 118 -17.16 -15.44 -1.76
N PHE A 119 -16.72 -14.20 -1.98
CA PHE A 119 -16.64 -13.20 -0.91
C PHE A 119 -18.06 -12.73 -0.56
N PRO A 120 -18.48 -12.77 0.72
CA PRO A 120 -19.77 -12.21 1.13
C PRO A 120 -19.81 -10.71 0.83
N ASN A 121 -20.93 -10.21 0.29
CA ASN A 121 -21.09 -8.78 -0.03
C ASN A 121 -20.83 -7.87 1.19
N ASP A 122 -21.28 -8.28 2.37
CA ASP A 122 -21.10 -7.51 3.63
C ASP A 122 -19.66 -7.54 4.14
N CYS A 123 -18.81 -8.39 3.57
CA CYS A 123 -17.38 -8.49 3.87
C CYS A 123 -16.50 -7.84 2.77
N VAL A 124 -17.10 -7.07 1.86
CA VAL A 124 -16.38 -6.26 0.87
C VAL A 124 -16.61 -4.78 1.18
N LEU A 125 -15.60 -4.14 1.76
CA LEU A 125 -15.61 -2.70 2.03
C LEU A 125 -15.09 -1.95 0.81
N ILE A 126 -15.84 -0.92 0.37
CA ILE A 126 -15.52 -0.14 -0.82
C ILE A 126 -15.40 1.33 -0.44
N LEU A 127 -14.29 1.96 -0.83
CA LEU A 127 -14.05 3.39 -0.67
C LEU A 127 -13.84 4.03 -2.05
N THR A 128 -14.68 5.00 -2.42
CA THR A 128 -14.58 5.72 -3.71
C THR A 128 -14.96 7.18 -3.55
N ASP A 129 -14.30 8.08 -4.28
CA ASP A 129 -14.54 9.53 -4.19
C ASP A 129 -15.88 10.00 -4.80
N GLU A 130 -16.65 9.08 -5.41
CA GLU A 130 -18.04 9.29 -5.85
C GLU A 130 -19.08 9.05 -4.72
N GLU A 131 -18.65 8.51 -3.58
CA GLU A 131 -19.56 8.12 -2.51
C GLU A 131 -20.02 9.34 -1.69
N ARG A 132 -21.31 9.36 -1.33
CA ARG A 132 -21.89 10.49 -0.58
C ARG A 132 -21.65 10.34 0.91
N ASN A 133 -21.54 9.11 1.40
CA ASN A 133 -21.27 8.84 2.81
C ASN A 133 -19.82 9.23 3.17
N PRO A 134 -19.59 10.18 4.09
CA PRO A 134 -18.25 10.60 4.49
C PRO A 134 -17.37 9.45 5.01
N CYS A 135 -17.96 8.44 5.65
CA CYS A 135 -17.24 7.27 6.17
C CYS A 135 -16.76 6.31 5.07
N ARG A 136 -17.21 6.49 3.83
CA ARG A 136 -16.81 5.70 2.67
C ARG A 136 -16.02 6.50 1.64
N GLN A 137 -15.71 7.75 1.94
CA GLN A 137 -14.77 8.52 1.14
C GLN A 137 -13.34 8.01 1.37
N PRO A 138 -12.49 7.93 0.33
CA PRO A 138 -11.13 7.41 0.43
C PRO A 138 -10.17 8.47 0.99
N THR A 139 -10.45 8.97 2.18
CA THR A 139 -9.55 9.83 2.95
C THR A 139 -8.43 9.01 3.59
N LYS A 140 -7.33 9.64 3.96
CA LYS A 140 -6.19 8.98 4.61
C LYS A 140 -6.63 8.15 5.83
N ASP A 141 -7.44 8.75 6.69
CA ASP A 141 -7.92 8.10 7.90
C ASP A 141 -8.87 6.93 7.61
N ASN A 142 -9.81 7.10 6.66
CA ASN A 142 -10.73 6.02 6.28
C ASN A 142 -9.99 4.84 5.64
N ILE A 143 -8.98 5.09 4.81
CA ILE A 143 -8.14 4.04 4.22
C ILE A 143 -7.38 3.30 5.31
N ARG A 144 -6.78 3.99 6.28
CA ARG A 144 -6.10 3.36 7.43
C ARG A 144 -7.06 2.51 8.27
N MET A 145 -8.25 3.04 8.57
CA MET A 145 -9.28 2.29 9.29
C MET A 145 -9.72 1.04 8.52
N ALA A 146 -9.87 1.13 7.20
CA ALA A 146 -10.21 0.00 6.34
C ALA A 146 -9.10 -1.06 6.34
N MET A 147 -7.83 -0.65 6.27
CA MET A 147 -6.68 -1.56 6.38
C MET A 147 -6.67 -2.32 7.71
N HIS A 148 -6.86 -1.62 8.83
CA HIS A 148 -6.97 -2.28 10.13
C HIS A 148 -8.17 -3.24 10.21
N TRP A 149 -9.33 -2.83 9.70
CA TRP A 149 -10.52 -3.69 9.64
C TRP A 149 -10.30 -4.96 8.83
N LEU A 150 -9.53 -4.88 7.73
CA LEU A 150 -9.22 -6.02 6.86
C LEU A 150 -8.50 -7.15 7.62
N VAL A 151 -7.48 -6.78 8.40
CA VAL A 151 -6.64 -7.75 9.13
C VAL A 151 -7.13 -8.05 10.55
N GLN A 152 -8.07 -7.27 11.08
CA GLN A 152 -8.56 -7.40 12.45
C GLN A 152 -9.09 -8.81 12.73
N GLY A 153 -8.47 -9.51 13.67
CA GLY A 153 -8.87 -10.87 14.07
C GLY A 153 -8.75 -11.90 12.96
N CYS A 154 -7.81 -11.70 12.01
CA CYS A 154 -7.49 -12.71 11.02
C CYS A 154 -6.95 -13.99 11.67
N SER A 155 -7.28 -15.12 11.07
CA SER A 155 -6.93 -16.46 11.58
C SER A 155 -6.55 -17.40 10.45
N TYR A 156 -5.90 -18.51 10.81
CA TYR A 156 -5.43 -19.51 9.85
C TYR A 156 -6.52 -19.88 8.82
N GLY A 157 -6.18 -19.79 7.53
CA GLY A 157 -7.07 -20.10 6.42
C GLY A 157 -7.92 -18.93 5.90
N ASP A 158 -7.89 -17.76 6.55
CA ASP A 158 -8.55 -16.55 6.05
C ASP A 158 -7.94 -16.09 4.71
N SER A 159 -8.79 -15.52 3.85
CA SER A 159 -8.41 -14.95 2.56
C SER A 159 -8.79 -13.48 2.50
N LEU A 160 -7.78 -12.63 2.50
CA LEU A 160 -7.90 -11.19 2.50
C LEU A 160 -7.53 -10.63 1.13
N VAL A 161 -8.24 -9.59 0.70
CA VAL A 161 -7.94 -8.86 -0.53
C VAL A 161 -7.84 -7.38 -0.23
N PHE A 162 -6.74 -6.75 -0.64
CA PHE A 162 -6.58 -5.31 -0.64
C PHE A 162 -6.41 -4.87 -2.10
N GLN A 163 -7.26 -3.96 -2.57
CA GLN A 163 -7.11 -3.38 -3.89
C GLN A 163 -7.05 -1.86 -3.77
N PHE A 164 -6.06 -1.25 -4.39
CA PHE A 164 -5.99 0.19 -4.58
C PHE A 164 -5.85 0.49 -6.08
N SER A 165 -6.69 1.38 -6.61
CA SER A 165 -6.54 1.98 -7.94
C SER A 165 -6.59 3.50 -7.80
N GLY A 166 -5.53 4.19 -8.23
CA GLY A 166 -5.37 5.63 -8.01
C GLY A 166 -3.98 6.18 -8.33
N LEU A 167 -3.65 7.33 -7.76
CA LEU A 167 -2.32 7.94 -7.89
C LEU A 167 -1.36 7.33 -6.86
N GLY A 168 -0.17 6.98 -7.34
CA GLY A 168 1.00 6.70 -6.51
C GLY A 168 2.02 7.83 -6.63
N ALA A 169 2.94 7.91 -5.67
CA ALA A 169 4.01 8.90 -5.63
C ALA A 169 5.25 8.31 -4.95
N GLN A 170 6.43 8.78 -5.36
CA GLN A 170 7.69 8.42 -4.70
C GLN A 170 8.16 9.54 -3.76
N VAL A 171 8.76 9.15 -2.64
CA VAL A 171 9.33 10.06 -1.63
C VAL A 171 10.77 9.62 -1.35
N PRO A 172 11.74 10.54 -1.24
CA PRO A 172 13.09 10.16 -0.83
C PRO A 172 13.08 9.41 0.50
N ASP A 173 13.74 8.27 0.52
CA ASP A 173 13.90 7.46 1.71
C ASP A 173 14.96 8.09 2.65
N ASP A 174 14.66 8.07 3.95
CA ASP A 174 15.44 8.61 5.06
C ASP A 174 16.02 7.50 5.96
N ASP A 175 15.51 6.25 5.90
CA ASP A 175 15.98 5.14 6.76
C ASP A 175 16.83 4.10 6.01
N GLY A 176 16.81 4.14 4.67
CA GLY A 176 17.72 3.42 3.80
C GLY A 176 17.33 1.96 3.58
N ASP A 177 16.06 1.61 3.77
CA ASP A 177 15.55 0.26 3.53
C ASP A 177 15.25 -0.01 2.04
N GLU A 178 15.11 1.04 1.23
CA GLU A 178 14.88 0.95 -0.21
C GLU A 178 16.17 0.99 -1.04
N LEU A 179 16.29 0.09 -2.02
CA LEU A 179 17.50 -0.07 -2.84
C LEU A 179 17.76 1.12 -3.78
N ASP A 180 16.70 1.82 -4.20
CA ASP A 180 16.79 3.03 -5.02
C ASP A 180 16.74 4.33 -4.19
N GLY A 181 16.56 4.21 -2.87
CA GLY A 181 16.46 5.33 -1.93
C GLY A 181 15.17 6.13 -2.06
N MET A 182 14.08 5.53 -2.52
CA MET A 182 12.77 6.17 -2.65
C MET A 182 11.64 5.28 -2.10
N ASP A 183 10.90 5.75 -1.10
CA ASP A 183 9.64 5.14 -0.68
C ASP A 183 8.58 5.26 -1.76
N GLU A 184 7.71 4.27 -1.81
CA GLU A 184 6.44 4.33 -2.53
C GLU A 184 5.30 4.81 -1.63
N ALA A 185 4.37 5.56 -2.22
CA ALA A 185 3.27 6.14 -1.47
C ALA A 185 1.95 6.14 -2.25
N LEU A 186 0.87 5.75 -1.57
CA LEU A 186 -0.49 5.87 -2.09
C LEU A 186 -1.04 7.26 -1.78
N CYS A 187 -1.77 7.87 -2.72
CA CYS A 187 -2.35 9.20 -2.52
C CYS A 187 -3.87 9.12 -2.23
N PRO A 188 -4.31 9.28 -0.96
CA PRO A 188 -5.73 9.48 -0.64
C PRO A 188 -6.34 10.71 -1.33
N VAL A 189 -7.67 10.86 -1.28
CA VAL A 189 -8.35 12.03 -1.86
C VAL A 189 -7.93 13.36 -1.19
N ASP A 190 -7.49 13.29 0.06
CA ASP A 190 -6.99 14.39 0.89
C ASP A 190 -5.46 14.38 1.06
N SER A 191 -4.73 13.70 0.18
CA SER A 191 -3.27 13.54 0.24
C SER A 191 -2.49 14.87 0.31
N PHE A 192 -3.01 15.93 -0.28
CA PHE A 192 -2.38 17.26 -0.24
C PHE A 192 -2.61 18.01 1.07
N GLN A 193 -3.59 17.59 1.86
CA GLN A 193 -3.87 18.15 3.18
C GLN A 193 -3.28 17.28 4.30
N GLN A 194 -3.43 15.95 4.20
CA GLN A 194 -3.03 14.98 5.23
C GLN A 194 -1.75 14.20 4.90
N GLY A 195 -1.17 14.44 3.73
CA GLY A 195 -0.06 13.66 3.21
C GLY A 195 -0.50 12.34 2.57
N PRO A 196 0.35 11.73 1.73
CA PRO A 196 0.12 10.38 1.23
C PRO A 196 0.38 9.33 2.32
N ILE A 197 0.02 8.08 2.04
CA ILE A 197 0.29 6.92 2.89
C ILE A 197 1.54 6.24 2.34
N LEU A 198 2.61 6.20 3.14
CA LEU A 198 3.86 5.54 2.76
C LEU A 198 3.71 4.00 2.83
N ASP A 199 4.43 3.29 1.98
CA ASP A 199 4.67 1.84 1.99
C ASP A 199 4.86 1.25 3.39
N ASP A 200 5.70 1.87 4.19
CA ASP A 200 6.07 1.50 5.54
C ASP A 200 4.83 1.53 6.48
N GLU A 201 3.92 2.49 6.27
CA GLU A 201 2.61 2.53 6.95
C GLU A 201 1.66 1.42 6.47
N ILE A 202 1.74 1.03 5.19
CA ILE A 202 0.92 -0.03 4.61
C ILE A 202 1.42 -1.38 5.14
N ASN A 203 2.73 -1.62 5.13
CA ASN A 203 3.38 -2.80 5.68
C ASN A 203 2.99 -2.99 7.16
N GLU A 204 3.10 -1.94 7.97
CA GLU A 204 2.66 -1.93 9.36
C GLU A 204 1.18 -2.26 9.53
N ALA A 205 0.32 -1.76 8.65
CA ALA A 205 -1.12 -1.92 8.79
C ALA A 205 -1.64 -3.29 8.32
N ILE A 206 -1.13 -3.84 7.22
CA ILE A 206 -1.71 -5.06 6.61
C ILE A 206 -0.73 -6.22 6.40
N VAL A 207 0.58 -6.04 6.56
CA VAL A 207 1.58 -7.12 6.39
C VAL A 207 2.06 -7.64 7.74
N ARG A 208 2.66 -6.79 8.58
CA ARG A 208 3.19 -7.18 9.91
C ARG A 208 2.16 -7.87 10.82
N PRO A 209 0.86 -7.50 10.82
CA PRO A 209 -0.14 -8.15 11.68
C PRO A 209 -0.62 -9.52 11.23
N LEU A 210 -0.25 -9.99 10.04
CA LEU A 210 -0.77 -11.26 9.51
C LEU A 210 -0.24 -12.46 10.29
N VAL A 211 -1.16 -13.33 10.72
CA VAL A 211 -0.80 -14.60 11.38
C VAL A 211 -0.54 -15.72 10.36
N HIS A 212 0.22 -16.72 10.77
CA HIS A 212 0.56 -17.86 9.92
C HIS A 212 -0.69 -18.52 9.30
N GLY A 213 -0.63 -18.76 7.98
CA GLY A 213 -1.70 -19.40 7.21
C GLY A 213 -2.81 -18.48 6.72
N VAL A 214 -2.76 -17.18 7.04
CA VAL A 214 -3.60 -16.16 6.38
C VAL A 214 -3.02 -15.86 5.00
N LYS A 215 -3.89 -15.64 4.00
CA LYS A 215 -3.49 -15.22 2.66
C LYS A 215 -3.98 -13.81 2.39
N LEU A 216 -3.07 -12.86 2.20
CA LEU A 216 -3.39 -11.52 1.71
C LEU A 216 -3.00 -11.42 0.23
N HIS A 217 -3.96 -11.05 -0.62
CA HIS A 217 -3.70 -10.65 -2.00
C HIS A 217 -3.85 -9.14 -2.09
N ALA A 218 -2.75 -8.44 -2.33
CA ALA A 218 -2.74 -7.01 -2.54
C ALA A 218 -2.55 -6.70 -4.02
N ILE A 219 -3.46 -5.91 -4.59
CA ILE A 219 -3.44 -5.48 -6.00
C ILE A 219 -3.38 -3.95 -6.00
N VAL A 220 -2.28 -3.40 -6.48
CA VAL A 220 -2.06 -1.95 -6.52
C VAL A 220 -1.89 -1.50 -7.97
N ASP A 221 -2.92 -0.84 -8.49
CA ASP A 221 -2.94 -0.20 -9.80
C ASP A 221 -2.65 1.30 -9.63
N ALA A 222 -1.37 1.62 -9.53
CA ALA A 222 -0.84 2.96 -9.36
C ALA A 222 0.55 3.06 -10.01
N CYS A 223 0.96 4.27 -10.40
CA CYS A 223 2.35 4.52 -10.79
C CYS A 223 3.27 4.34 -9.58
N HIS A 224 4.44 3.73 -9.77
CA HIS A 224 5.42 3.51 -8.70
C HIS A 224 4.81 2.67 -7.54
N SER A 225 4.55 1.39 -7.83
CA SER A 225 3.89 0.47 -6.88
C SER A 225 4.65 -0.84 -6.67
N ALA A 226 5.88 -0.92 -7.19
CA ALA A 226 6.66 -2.16 -7.20
C ALA A 226 7.04 -2.62 -5.79
N THR A 227 7.33 -1.69 -4.88
CA THR A 227 7.74 -1.96 -3.50
C THR A 227 6.75 -1.49 -2.45
N VAL A 228 5.53 -1.06 -2.83
CA VAL A 228 4.49 -0.44 -1.97
C VAL A 228 4.03 -1.24 -0.72
N LEU A 229 4.54 -2.45 -0.52
CA LEU A 229 4.26 -3.33 0.62
C LEU A 229 5.52 -3.80 1.36
N ASP A 230 6.72 -3.36 0.97
CA ASP A 230 8.04 -3.77 1.51
C ASP A 230 8.20 -5.28 1.64
N LEU A 231 7.87 -6.00 0.56
CA LEU A 231 7.97 -7.45 0.54
C LEU A 231 9.41 -7.88 0.18
N PRO A 232 10.02 -8.80 0.94
CA PRO A 232 11.43 -9.19 0.76
C PRO A 232 11.70 -10.02 -0.50
N TYR A 233 10.65 -10.47 -1.20
CA TYR A 233 10.77 -11.30 -2.40
C TYR A 233 9.99 -10.67 -3.54
N GLN A 234 10.65 -10.53 -4.68
CA GLN A 234 10.08 -9.98 -5.90
C GLN A 234 10.16 -11.01 -7.03
N CYS A 235 9.08 -11.11 -7.79
CA CYS A 235 8.99 -11.97 -8.97
C CYS A 235 8.60 -11.11 -10.17
N THR A 236 9.45 -11.04 -11.19
CA THR A 236 9.16 -10.32 -12.43
C THR A 236 8.68 -11.29 -13.50
N VAL A 237 7.54 -11.01 -14.12
CA VAL A 237 7.05 -11.76 -15.28
C VAL A 237 7.53 -11.07 -16.55
N SER A 238 8.57 -11.61 -17.18
CA SER A 238 9.01 -11.13 -18.50
C SER A 238 8.05 -11.63 -19.58
N LYS A 239 7.47 -10.72 -20.38
CA LYS A 239 6.83 -11.13 -21.64
C LYS A 239 7.91 -11.60 -22.60
N GLN A 240 7.89 -12.87 -22.99
CA GLN A 240 8.57 -13.28 -24.21
C GLN A 240 7.85 -12.62 -25.38
N SER A 241 8.42 -11.52 -25.88
CA SER A 241 8.07 -10.99 -27.19
C SER A 241 8.45 -12.06 -28.20
N GLY A 242 7.46 -12.77 -28.74
CA GLY A 242 7.65 -13.73 -29.83
C GLY A 242 8.14 -13.02 -31.09
N ALA A 243 9.44 -12.76 -31.16
CA ALA A 243 10.12 -12.56 -32.43
C ALA A 243 10.32 -13.94 -33.04
N GLY A 244 9.75 -14.15 -34.23
CA GLY A 244 9.87 -15.39 -34.97
C GLY A 244 11.34 -15.77 -35.20
N GLY A 245 11.62 -17.05 -35.02
CA GLY A 245 12.90 -17.67 -35.31
C GLY A 245 12.84 -19.13 -34.87
N GLY A 246 12.75 -20.03 -35.83
CA GLY A 246 12.35 -21.42 -35.64
C GLY A 246 13.28 -22.28 -34.80
N GLY A 247 12.67 -23.32 -34.22
CA GLY A 247 13.25 -24.65 -34.02
C GLY A 247 14.51 -24.77 -33.17
N THR A 248 14.37 -25.27 -31.94
CA THR A 248 14.71 -26.66 -31.56
C THR A 248 14.55 -26.82 -30.02
N SER A 249 13.90 -27.94 -29.64
CA SER A 249 14.01 -28.80 -28.44
C SER A 249 14.81 -28.36 -27.20
N ALA A 250 14.55 -28.81 -25.97
CA ALA A 250 13.72 -29.89 -25.42
C ALA A 250 13.59 -29.72 -23.89
N LEU A 251 12.55 -30.37 -23.34
CA LEU A 251 12.29 -30.83 -21.96
C LEU A 251 12.78 -30.00 -20.77
#